data_AF-A0A8S1LUG5-F1
#
_entry.id   AF-A0A8S1LUG5-F1
#
_cell.length_a   1.000
_cell.length_b   1.000
_cell.length_c   1.000
_cell.angle_alpha   90.00
_cell.angle_beta   90.00
_cell.angle_gamma   90.00
#
_symmetry.space_group_name_H-M   'P 1'
#
loop_
_entity.id
_entity.type
_entity.pdbx_description
1 polymer ?
#
loop_
_entity_poly.entity_id
_entity_poly.type
_entity_poly.pdbx_seq_one_letter_code
_entity_poly.pdbx_strand_id
1 'polypeptide(L)'
;MKNNVALQLFFLALNTANIIIDQSLHCNCVELNKEDCNVSSQWCIWNTTSSECQSYTFNCSNQTKETKCNIQSDLCKWNNGECVENYKVCSSFTIQSKCQNSSGCYWSKANICENFSNCSNYSVDNCPTQEWCSKYFGKCVDYVFVTCSQFKSMSTCSGFQSKSTYCVWDNNDKCTSFQQITDCSDLNNFNEEQCKQNDCVYENKVCRYPKCSDNTQTTCSAVRITGTSQYTLCLFTQDKCQDAKDVSTLTKDTCFLRTKRNYKWFNNQCVPCDNLIDSSFRFQFCFSVLLFLFIAV
;
A
#
# COMPACT_ATOMS: atom_id res chain seq x y z
N MET A 1 -45.98 -2.34 -58.40
CA MET A 1 -45.14 -3.44 -57.89
C MET A 1 -44.32 -2.88 -56.74
N LYS A 2 -44.36 -3.52 -55.58
CA LYS A 2 -43.85 -3.01 -54.29
C LYS A 2 -42.33 -3.21 -54.20
N ASN A 3 -41.58 -2.12 -54.01
CA ASN A 3 -40.18 -2.17 -53.61
C ASN A 3 -40.10 -2.09 -52.08
N ASN A 4 -39.77 -3.22 -51.44
CA ASN A 4 -39.38 -3.27 -50.03
C ASN A 4 -37.86 -3.05 -49.95
N VAL A 5 -37.44 -1.88 -49.51
CA VAL A 5 -36.05 -1.61 -49.11
C VAL A 5 -35.88 -2.09 -47.68
N ALA A 6 -35.26 -3.26 -47.52
CA ALA A 6 -34.86 -3.78 -46.22
C ALA A 6 -33.62 -3.02 -45.74
N LEU A 7 -33.84 -2.04 -44.86
CA LEU A 7 -32.77 -1.32 -44.15
C LEU A 7 -32.24 -2.22 -43.02
N GLN A 8 -31.18 -2.98 -43.31
CA GLN A 8 -30.41 -3.71 -42.28
C GLN A 8 -29.65 -2.70 -41.43
N LEU A 9 -30.18 -2.40 -40.23
CA LEU A 9 -29.46 -1.72 -39.16
C LEU A 9 -28.33 -2.63 -38.66
N PHE A 10 -27.10 -2.34 -39.08
CA PHE A 10 -25.88 -2.84 -38.47
C PHE A 10 -25.72 -2.16 -37.10
N PHE A 11 -26.22 -2.80 -36.03
CA PHE A 11 -25.86 -2.45 -34.67
C PHE A 11 -24.40 -2.86 -34.45
N LEU A 12 -23.47 -1.94 -34.74
CA LEU A 12 -22.10 -2.03 -34.25
C LEU A 12 -22.18 -1.96 -32.71
N ALA A 13 -22.12 -3.11 -32.06
CA ALA A 13 -21.85 -3.20 -30.64
C ALA A 13 -20.45 -2.62 -30.41
N LEU A 14 -20.39 -1.30 -30.15
CA LEU A 14 -19.21 -0.65 -29.64
C LEU A 14 -18.94 -1.29 -28.28
N ASN A 15 -18.04 -2.27 -28.25
CA ASN A 15 -17.48 -2.80 -27.03
C ASN A 15 -16.73 -1.64 -26.37
N THR A 16 -17.42 -0.92 -25.49
CA THR A 16 -16.80 0.11 -24.67
C THR A 16 -15.84 -0.61 -23.72
N ALA A 17 -14.56 -0.55 -24.05
CA ALA A 17 -13.50 -1.08 -23.20
C ALA A 17 -13.59 -0.41 -21.82
N ASN A 18 -13.42 -1.21 -20.78
CA ASN A 18 -13.31 -0.69 -19.43
C ASN A 18 -12.05 0.18 -19.31
N ILE A 19 -12.12 1.27 -18.56
CA ILE A 19 -10.93 2.08 -18.28
C ILE A 19 -10.04 1.35 -17.27
N ILE A 20 -8.82 1.06 -17.70
CA ILE A 20 -7.77 0.48 -16.86
C ILE A 20 -6.78 1.57 -16.44
N ILE A 21 -6.46 1.62 -15.16
CA ILE A 21 -5.46 2.52 -14.57
C ILE A 21 -4.40 1.70 -13.86
N ASP A 22 -3.16 2.18 -13.82
CA ASP A 22 -2.05 1.50 -13.15
C ASP A 22 -1.56 2.34 -11.96
N GLN A 23 -1.71 1.80 -10.75
CA GLN A 23 -1.31 2.53 -9.54
C GLN A 23 0.21 2.59 -9.35
N SER A 24 0.99 1.74 -10.06
CA SER A 24 2.44 1.87 -10.06
C SER A 24 2.90 2.98 -10.98
N LEU A 25 2.01 3.61 -11.74
CA LEU A 25 2.33 4.73 -12.61
C LEU A 25 1.58 6.00 -12.18
N HIS A 26 2.12 7.16 -12.53
CA HIS A 26 1.45 8.44 -12.38
C HIS A 26 1.82 9.39 -13.53
N CYS A 27 1.04 10.44 -13.73
CA CYS A 27 1.36 11.51 -14.67
C CYS A 27 2.74 12.11 -14.42
N ASN A 28 3.45 12.44 -15.49
CA ASN A 28 4.66 13.25 -15.39
C ASN A 28 4.34 14.62 -14.78
N CYS A 29 5.17 15.12 -13.86
CA CYS A 29 4.94 16.38 -13.17
C CYS A 29 4.74 17.55 -14.13
N VAL A 30 5.47 17.60 -15.25
CA VAL A 30 5.37 18.70 -16.23
C VAL A 30 3.98 18.82 -16.87
N GLU A 31 3.15 17.79 -16.76
CA GLU A 31 1.79 17.77 -17.30
C GLU A 31 0.74 18.24 -16.30
N LEU A 32 1.12 18.48 -15.04
CA LEU A 32 0.18 18.79 -13.96
C LEU A 32 -0.05 20.29 -13.81
N ASN A 33 -1.32 20.66 -13.59
CA ASN A 33 -1.67 21.99 -13.12
C ASN A 33 -1.26 22.17 -11.65
N LYS A 34 -1.41 23.39 -11.12
CA LYS A 34 -1.01 23.74 -9.76
C LYS A 34 -1.71 22.88 -8.70
N GLU A 35 -3.00 22.64 -8.83
CA GLU A 35 -3.79 21.85 -7.89
C GLU A 35 -3.35 20.39 -7.86
N ASP A 36 -3.26 19.73 -9.02
CA ASP A 36 -2.84 18.33 -9.14
C ASP A 36 -1.37 18.14 -8.72
N CYS A 37 -0.53 19.13 -8.99
CA CYS A 37 0.86 19.16 -8.53
C CYS A 37 0.96 19.19 -7.00
N ASN A 38 0.13 19.99 -6.33
CA ASN A 38 0.10 20.06 -4.86
C ASN A 38 -0.39 18.75 -4.23
N VAL A 39 -1.35 18.07 -4.88
CA VAL A 39 -1.79 16.72 -4.47
C VAL A 39 -0.67 15.69 -4.64
N SER A 40 0.21 15.89 -5.62
CA SER A 40 1.36 15.03 -5.95
C SER A 40 2.63 15.32 -5.15
N SER A 41 2.51 16.00 -4.01
CA SER A 41 3.63 16.47 -3.17
C SER A 41 4.71 15.45 -2.77
N GLN A 42 4.44 14.16 -2.96
CA GLN A 42 5.40 13.08 -2.74
C GLN A 42 6.46 12.96 -3.86
N TRP A 43 6.16 13.40 -5.09
CA TRP A 43 7.08 13.29 -6.25
C TRP A 43 7.06 14.52 -7.18
N CYS A 44 6.17 15.50 -6.94
CA CYS A 44 6.16 16.77 -7.67
C CYS A 44 6.14 17.98 -6.73
N ILE A 45 6.64 19.11 -7.21
CA ILE A 45 6.53 20.41 -6.55
C ILE A 45 6.16 21.51 -7.54
N TRP A 46 5.27 22.42 -7.14
CA TRP A 46 4.94 23.59 -7.95
C TRP A 46 6.02 24.65 -7.83
N ASN A 47 6.68 24.99 -8.94
CA ASN A 47 7.64 26.08 -9.00
C ASN A 47 6.89 27.40 -9.24
N THR A 48 6.84 28.26 -8.22
CA THR A 48 6.16 29.55 -8.31
C THR A 48 6.82 30.53 -9.27
N THR A 49 8.11 30.35 -9.58
CA THR A 49 8.86 31.23 -10.49
C THR A 49 8.57 30.89 -11.94
N SER A 50 8.63 29.61 -12.32
CA SER A 50 8.30 29.19 -13.69
C SER A 50 6.80 28.99 -13.91
N SER A 51 5.99 28.93 -12.84
CA SER A 51 4.57 28.55 -12.90
C SER A 51 4.36 27.18 -13.55
N GLU A 52 5.26 26.26 -13.25
CA GLU A 52 5.25 24.89 -13.76
C GLU A 52 5.40 23.89 -12.61
N CYS A 53 4.85 22.71 -12.80
CA CYS A 53 5.06 21.59 -11.91
C CYS A 53 6.30 20.82 -12.35
N GLN A 54 7.21 20.56 -11.41
CA GLN A 54 8.48 19.89 -11.69
C GLN A 54 8.63 18.65 -10.81
N SER A 55 9.41 17.68 -11.28
CA SER A 55 9.77 16.51 -10.50
C SER A 55 10.47 16.93 -9.21
N TYR A 56 10.10 16.28 -8.12
CA TYR A 56 10.60 16.56 -6.79
C TYR A 56 11.04 15.27 -6.13
N THR A 57 12.34 15.16 -5.87
CA THR A 57 12.87 14.18 -4.94
C THR A 57 13.14 14.90 -3.63
N PHE A 58 12.45 14.48 -2.57
CA PHE A 58 12.71 15.00 -1.24
C PHE A 58 14.14 14.62 -0.82
N ASN A 59 14.96 15.63 -0.54
CA ASN A 59 16.26 15.50 0.10
C ASN A 59 16.35 16.58 1.17
N CYS A 60 16.89 16.23 2.35
CA CYS A 60 17.14 17.18 3.42
C CYS A 60 17.99 18.36 2.93
N SER A 61 19.05 18.09 2.14
CA SER A 61 19.95 19.13 1.61
C SER A 61 19.23 20.19 0.76
N ASN A 62 18.08 19.86 0.18
CA ASN A 62 17.30 20.79 -0.64
C ASN A 62 16.42 21.73 0.19
N GLN A 63 16.31 21.51 1.52
CA GLN A 63 15.55 22.36 2.41
C GLN A 63 16.43 23.49 2.94
N THR A 64 16.20 24.70 2.45
CA THR A 64 16.92 25.91 2.88
C THR A 64 16.25 26.66 4.03
N LYS A 65 15.13 26.14 4.56
CA LYS A 65 14.38 26.74 5.67
C LYS A 65 14.18 25.73 6.79
N GLU A 66 14.51 26.13 8.01
CA GLU A 66 14.33 25.34 9.23
C GLU A 66 12.91 24.78 9.36
N THR A 67 11.89 25.62 9.11
CA THR A 67 10.49 25.20 9.19
C THR A 67 10.16 24.06 8.24
N LYS A 68 10.71 24.05 7.02
CA LYS A 68 10.50 22.96 6.05
C LYS A 68 11.30 21.72 6.40
N CYS A 69 12.52 21.89 6.89
CA CYS A 69 13.35 20.80 7.38
C CYS A 69 12.65 20.02 8.50
N ASN A 70 12.04 20.76 9.44
CA ASN A 70 11.40 20.18 10.63
C ASN A 70 10.01 19.58 10.36
N ILE A 71 9.38 19.84 9.20
CA ILE A 71 8.12 19.14 8.80
C ILE A 71 8.38 17.63 8.65
N GLN A 72 9.57 17.25 8.20
CA GLN A 72 9.98 15.84 8.05
C GLN A 72 11.00 15.47 9.14
N SER A 73 10.70 15.79 10.41
CA SER A 73 11.63 15.65 11.54
C SER A 73 12.18 14.23 11.77
N ASP A 74 11.54 13.21 11.20
CA ASP A 74 11.99 11.82 11.24
C ASP A 74 13.01 11.47 10.17
N LEU A 75 13.13 12.28 9.12
CA LEU A 75 14.08 12.11 8.02
C LEU A 75 15.16 13.19 8.01
N CYS A 76 14.82 14.40 8.48
CA CYS A 76 15.72 15.54 8.47
C CYS A 76 15.73 16.27 9.81
N LYS A 77 16.81 16.99 10.08
CA LYS A 77 16.94 17.89 11.22
C LYS A 77 17.72 19.13 10.78
N TRP A 78 17.26 20.28 11.25
CA TRP A 78 18.03 21.51 11.08
C TRP A 78 19.24 21.50 12.02
N ASN A 79 20.43 21.64 11.47
CA ASN A 79 21.68 21.65 12.21
C ASN A 79 22.61 22.73 11.65
N ASN A 80 22.98 23.70 12.47
CA ASN A 80 23.94 24.76 12.13
C ASN A 80 23.67 25.50 10.81
N GLY A 81 22.40 25.80 10.51
CA GLY A 81 22.01 26.57 9.32
C GLY A 81 21.79 25.73 8.07
N GLU A 82 21.92 24.40 8.17
CA GLU A 82 21.65 23.46 7.09
C GLU A 82 20.64 22.41 7.54
N CYS A 83 19.88 21.87 6.58
CA CYS A 83 19.01 20.74 6.82
C CYS A 83 19.76 19.45 6.49
N VAL A 84 20.10 18.68 7.53
CA VAL A 84 20.86 17.43 7.39
C VAL A 84 19.93 16.23 7.57
N GLU A 85 20.33 15.10 7.02
CA GLU A 85 19.64 13.83 7.25
C GLU A 85 19.68 13.47 8.74
N ASN A 86 18.54 13.05 9.28
CA ASN A 86 18.34 12.73 10.67
C ASN A 86 17.86 11.28 10.81
N TYR A 87 18.75 10.33 10.54
CA TYR A 87 18.47 8.95 10.88
C TYR A 87 18.63 8.77 12.38
N LYS A 88 17.51 8.74 13.09
CA LYS A 88 17.52 8.40 14.51
C LYS A 88 17.95 6.95 14.65
N VAL A 89 19.21 6.74 15.01
CA VAL A 89 19.71 5.42 15.43
C VAL A 89 19.16 5.08 16.81
N CYS A 90 18.90 3.81 17.10
CA CYS A 90 18.27 3.41 18.35
C CYS A 90 19.02 3.92 19.60
N SER A 91 20.36 3.94 19.55
CA SER A 91 21.20 4.44 20.64
C SER A 91 20.97 5.91 21.00
N SER A 92 20.32 6.70 20.14
CA SER A 92 19.95 8.09 20.44
C SER A 92 18.76 8.22 21.42
N PHE A 93 18.01 7.15 21.66
CA PHE A 93 16.87 7.16 22.59
C PHE A 93 17.29 6.70 23.99
N THR A 94 17.34 7.66 24.91
CA THR A 94 17.71 7.41 26.32
C THR A 94 16.51 7.08 27.22
N ILE A 95 15.29 7.10 26.67
CA ILE A 95 14.04 6.88 27.41
C ILE A 95 13.29 5.72 26.76
N GLN A 96 12.91 4.72 27.56
CA GLN A 96 12.21 3.51 27.11
C GLN A 96 11.00 3.79 26.23
N SER A 97 10.11 4.71 26.63
CA SER A 97 8.91 5.04 25.85
C SER A 97 9.24 5.64 24.48
N LYS A 98 10.34 6.40 24.36
CA LYS A 98 10.80 6.94 23.07
C LYS A 98 11.40 5.84 22.19
N CYS A 99 12.17 4.93 22.80
CA CYS A 99 12.76 3.79 22.11
C CYS A 99 11.67 2.91 21.47
N GLN A 100 10.65 2.54 22.25
CA GLN A 100 9.56 1.67 21.81
C GLN A 100 8.66 2.29 20.75
N ASN A 101 8.62 3.63 20.66
CA ASN A 101 7.89 4.34 19.62
C ASN A 101 8.69 4.49 18.32
N SER A 102 9.96 4.07 18.30
CA SER A 102 10.79 4.11 17.09
C SER A 102 10.80 2.75 16.41
N SER A 103 10.50 2.75 15.11
CA SER A 103 10.52 1.53 14.29
C SER A 103 11.89 0.86 14.32
N GLY A 104 11.92 -0.46 14.56
CA GLY A 104 13.14 -1.27 14.60
C GLY A 104 14.02 -1.13 15.85
N CYS A 105 13.59 -0.33 16.84
CA CYS A 105 14.32 -0.12 18.09
C CYS A 105 13.65 -0.79 19.27
N TYR A 106 14.46 -1.38 20.16
CA TYR A 106 13.97 -2.14 21.30
C TYR A 106 14.76 -1.82 22.57
N TRP A 107 14.05 -1.77 23.71
CA TRP A 107 14.65 -1.48 25.00
C TRP A 107 15.15 -2.77 25.67
N SER A 108 16.46 -2.93 25.78
CA SER A 108 17.08 -4.16 26.26
C SER A 108 17.15 -4.27 27.78
N LYS A 109 17.52 -5.45 28.29
CA LYS A 109 17.80 -5.67 29.72
C LYS A 109 18.95 -4.82 30.26
N ALA A 110 19.83 -4.33 29.38
CA ALA A 110 20.91 -3.42 29.75
C ALA A 110 20.42 -1.96 29.94
N ASN A 111 19.11 -1.71 29.86
CA ASN A 111 18.49 -0.39 29.97
C ASN A 111 19.02 0.61 28.93
N ILE A 112 19.23 0.12 27.72
CA ILE A 112 19.62 0.91 26.55
C ILE A 112 18.66 0.61 25.40
N CYS A 113 18.54 1.58 24.49
CA CYS A 113 17.82 1.41 23.25
C CYS A 113 18.78 0.94 22.15
N GLU A 114 18.47 -0.19 21.53
CA GLU A 114 19.32 -0.82 20.53
C GLU A 114 18.49 -1.49 19.43
N ASN A 115 19.15 -1.81 18.32
CA ASN A 115 18.54 -2.65 17.27
C ASN A 115 18.27 -4.05 17.82
N PHE A 116 17.35 -4.77 17.19
CA PHE A 116 17.13 -6.18 17.53
C PHE A 116 18.40 -7.01 17.36
N SER A 117 18.65 -7.90 18.31
CA SER A 117 19.77 -8.85 18.29
C SER A 117 19.29 -10.29 18.49
N ASN A 118 18.74 -10.59 19.67
CA ASN A 118 18.09 -11.86 19.97
C ASN A 118 17.06 -11.69 21.09
N CYS A 119 16.07 -12.59 21.18
CA CYS A 119 14.99 -12.46 22.16
C CYS A 119 15.46 -12.51 23.62
N SER A 120 16.55 -13.22 23.90
CA SER A 120 17.07 -13.37 25.27
C SER A 120 17.61 -12.07 25.87
N ASN A 121 17.92 -11.07 25.04
CA ASN A 121 18.39 -9.75 25.46
C ASN A 121 17.28 -8.86 26.03
N TYR A 122 16.01 -9.27 25.93
CA TYR A 122 14.86 -8.45 26.31
C TYR A 122 14.11 -9.02 27.51
N SER A 123 13.58 -8.13 28.35
CA SER A 123 12.69 -8.53 29.44
C SER A 123 11.33 -8.99 28.88
N VAL A 124 10.50 -9.60 29.72
CA VAL A 124 9.12 -9.97 29.34
C VAL A 124 8.32 -8.73 28.94
N ASP A 125 8.50 -7.61 29.64
CA ASP A 125 7.78 -6.37 29.38
C ASP A 125 8.21 -5.71 28.07
N ASN A 126 9.48 -5.91 27.68
CA ASN A 126 10.06 -5.33 26.47
C ASN A 126 10.27 -6.35 25.35
N CYS A 127 9.58 -7.50 25.39
CA CYS A 127 9.80 -8.60 24.47
C CYS A 127 9.39 -8.21 23.02
N PRO A 128 10.32 -8.21 22.04
CA PRO A 128 10.07 -7.78 20.65
C PRO A 128 9.19 -8.76 19.86
N THR A 129 7.87 -8.72 20.02
CA THR A 129 6.97 -9.66 19.33
C THR A 129 7.03 -9.56 17.80
N GLN A 130 7.41 -8.40 17.26
CA GLN A 130 7.60 -8.17 15.82
C GLN A 130 8.83 -8.90 15.26
N GLU A 131 9.79 -9.26 16.11
CA GLU A 131 11.03 -9.96 15.75
C GLU A 131 10.95 -11.47 16.02
N TRP A 132 9.73 -12.02 16.05
CA TRP A 132 9.49 -13.43 16.36
C TRP A 132 10.00 -13.80 17.76
N CYS A 133 9.78 -12.94 18.74
CA CYS A 133 9.95 -13.26 20.15
C CYS A 133 8.60 -13.54 20.82
N SER A 134 8.61 -14.37 21.86
CA SER A 134 7.45 -14.71 22.66
C SER A 134 7.73 -14.62 24.16
N LYS A 135 6.68 -14.32 24.92
CA LYS A 135 6.72 -14.32 26.39
C LYS A 135 6.39 -15.73 26.87
N TYR A 136 7.37 -16.43 27.43
CA TYR A 136 7.21 -17.82 27.90
C TYR A 136 7.86 -18.01 29.26
N PHE A 137 7.09 -18.50 30.24
CA PHE A 137 7.53 -18.72 31.62
C PHE A 137 8.39 -17.59 32.22
N GLY A 138 7.91 -16.34 32.11
CA GLY A 138 8.60 -15.19 32.68
C GLY A 138 9.90 -14.80 31.95
N LYS A 139 10.11 -15.28 30.72
CA LYS A 139 11.24 -14.91 29.86
C LYS A 139 10.76 -14.45 28.49
N CYS A 140 11.55 -13.61 27.84
CA CYS A 140 11.46 -13.40 26.40
C CYS A 140 12.36 -14.44 25.72
N VAL A 141 11.77 -15.25 24.85
CA VAL A 141 12.43 -16.34 24.13
C VAL A 141 12.06 -16.28 22.66
N ASP A 142 12.81 -16.96 21.81
CA ASP A 142 12.46 -17.10 20.40
C ASP A 142 11.08 -17.74 20.28
N TYR A 143 10.29 -17.25 19.31
CA TYR A 143 8.97 -17.80 19.03
C TYR A 143 9.10 -19.26 18.57
N VAL A 144 8.32 -20.13 19.21
CA VAL A 144 8.28 -21.55 18.85
C VAL A 144 7.22 -21.74 17.78
N PHE A 145 7.66 -21.97 16.54
CA PHE A 145 6.76 -22.27 15.44
C PHE A 145 6.02 -23.60 15.66
N VAL A 146 4.78 -23.64 15.21
CA VAL A 146 3.84 -24.75 15.37
C VAL A 146 3.58 -25.44 14.04
N THR A 147 3.32 -26.74 14.03
CA THR A 147 2.85 -27.41 12.80
C THR A 147 1.34 -27.33 12.75
N CYS A 148 0.75 -26.62 11.79
CA CYS A 148 -0.71 -26.34 11.82
C CYS A 148 -1.56 -27.61 11.87
N SER A 149 -1.16 -28.67 11.16
CA SER A 149 -1.88 -29.96 11.14
C SER A 149 -1.93 -30.69 12.49
N GLN A 150 -1.18 -30.23 13.49
CA GLN A 150 -1.22 -30.77 14.85
C GLN A 150 -2.51 -30.37 15.59
N PHE A 151 -3.11 -29.24 15.24
CA PHE A 151 -4.35 -28.76 15.86
C PHE A 151 -5.56 -29.51 15.28
N LYS A 152 -6.44 -29.99 16.15
CA LYS A 152 -7.59 -30.83 15.78
C LYS A 152 -8.95 -30.14 15.98
N SER A 153 -8.95 -28.89 16.44
CA SER A 153 -10.17 -28.10 16.62
C SER A 153 -9.96 -26.66 16.16
N MET A 154 -11.05 -26.02 15.71
CA MET A 154 -11.07 -24.60 15.36
C MET A 154 -10.57 -23.73 16.51
N SER A 155 -10.98 -24.04 17.75
CA SER A 155 -10.59 -23.29 18.95
C SER A 155 -9.09 -23.34 19.28
N THR A 156 -8.35 -24.31 18.76
CA THR A 156 -6.91 -24.46 19.01
C THR A 156 -6.05 -24.11 17.80
N CYS A 157 -6.65 -23.97 16.62
CA CYS A 157 -5.96 -23.64 15.38
C CYS A 157 -5.47 -22.20 15.38
N SER A 158 -4.27 -21.99 15.92
CA SER A 158 -3.66 -20.67 16.08
C SER A 158 -2.14 -20.76 16.12
N GLY A 159 -1.47 -19.64 15.86
CA GLY A 159 -0.02 -19.53 15.87
C GLY A 159 0.60 -19.52 14.47
N PHE A 160 1.93 -19.52 14.43
CA PHE A 160 2.71 -19.42 13.20
C PHE A 160 3.49 -20.71 12.94
N GLN A 161 3.43 -21.20 11.70
CA GLN A 161 4.24 -22.33 11.23
C GLN A 161 5.60 -21.89 10.68
N SER A 162 5.69 -20.66 10.20
CA SER A 162 6.94 -20.00 9.84
C SER A 162 6.77 -18.48 9.95
N LYS A 163 7.83 -17.71 9.65
CA LYS A 163 7.77 -16.24 9.61
C LYS A 163 6.76 -15.68 8.60
N SER A 164 6.31 -16.48 7.64
CA SER A 164 5.39 -16.07 6.57
C SER A 164 4.10 -16.88 6.55
N THR A 165 3.93 -17.80 7.49
CA THR A 165 2.84 -18.80 7.45
C THR A 165 2.18 -18.89 8.82
N TYR A 166 0.88 -18.69 8.87
CA TYR A 166 0.07 -18.83 10.09
C TYR A 166 -0.97 -19.93 9.97
N CYS A 167 -1.44 -20.41 11.11
CA CYS A 167 -2.41 -21.50 11.17
C CYS A 167 -3.84 -20.96 11.12
N VAL A 168 -4.65 -21.52 10.21
CA VAL A 168 -6.04 -21.10 9.99
C VAL A 168 -6.93 -22.34 9.84
N TRP A 169 -8.11 -22.27 10.45
CA TRP A 169 -9.12 -23.32 10.31
C TRP A 169 -9.81 -23.20 8.95
N ASP A 170 -9.77 -24.27 8.16
CA ASP A 170 -10.34 -24.32 6.82
C ASP A 170 -11.78 -24.87 6.83
N ASN A 171 -12.45 -24.82 5.68
CA ASN A 171 -13.81 -25.33 5.48
C ASN A 171 -13.87 -26.87 5.42
N ASN A 172 -12.74 -27.57 5.47
CA ASN A 172 -12.64 -29.03 5.50
C ASN A 172 -12.45 -29.57 6.93
N ASP A 173 -12.74 -28.75 7.94
CA ASP A 173 -12.56 -29.05 9.36
C ASP A 173 -11.11 -29.43 9.71
N LYS A 174 -10.15 -28.74 9.09
CA LYS A 174 -8.71 -28.93 9.32
C LYS A 174 -8.03 -27.62 9.63
N CYS A 175 -7.04 -27.68 10.52
CA CYS A 175 -6.10 -26.59 10.70
C CYS A 175 -5.01 -26.65 9.63
N THR A 176 -4.98 -25.66 8.76
CA THR A 176 -4.08 -25.61 7.60
C THR A 176 -3.10 -24.46 7.73
N SER A 177 -1.96 -24.62 7.06
CA SER A 177 -0.97 -23.56 6.92
C SER A 177 -1.42 -22.58 5.85
N PHE A 178 -1.51 -21.31 6.21
CA PHE A 178 -1.89 -20.24 5.32
C PHE A 178 -0.75 -19.23 5.21
N GLN A 179 -0.35 -18.93 3.98
CA GLN A 179 0.68 -17.95 3.64
C GLN A 179 0.04 -16.79 2.90
N GLN A 180 0.81 -15.71 2.70
CA GLN A 180 0.42 -14.54 1.90
C GLN A 180 -0.40 -14.97 0.67
N ILE A 181 -1.61 -14.42 0.54
CA ILE A 181 -2.46 -14.68 -0.63
C ILE A 181 -1.87 -13.99 -1.84
N THR A 182 -1.82 -14.72 -2.94
CA THR A 182 -1.55 -14.12 -4.25
C THR A 182 -2.86 -13.83 -4.94
N ASP A 183 -3.86 -14.70 -4.73
CA ASP A 183 -5.17 -14.65 -5.35
C ASP A 183 -6.31 -14.80 -4.34
N CYS A 184 -7.46 -14.17 -4.59
CA CYS A 184 -8.66 -14.41 -3.78
C CYS A 184 -9.12 -15.87 -3.86
N SER A 185 -8.84 -16.58 -4.95
CA SER A 185 -9.13 -18.00 -5.09
C SER A 185 -8.31 -18.90 -4.15
N ASP A 186 -7.16 -18.42 -3.64
CA ASP A 186 -6.41 -19.10 -2.56
C ASP A 186 -7.25 -19.22 -1.28
N LEU A 187 -8.27 -18.36 -1.14
CA LEU A 187 -9.17 -18.32 0.01
C LEU A 187 -10.41 -19.22 -0.14
N ASN A 188 -10.58 -19.94 -1.24
CA ASN A 188 -11.77 -20.77 -1.49
C ASN A 188 -11.98 -21.89 -0.46
N ASN A 189 -10.90 -22.34 0.19
CA ASN A 189 -10.99 -23.32 1.27
C ASN A 189 -11.22 -22.70 2.65
N PHE A 190 -11.42 -21.39 2.75
CA PHE A 190 -11.59 -20.68 4.01
C PHE A 190 -12.98 -20.05 4.12
N ASN A 191 -13.35 -19.66 5.33
CA ASN A 191 -14.68 -19.11 5.59
C ASN A 191 -14.82 -17.65 5.09
N GLU A 192 -16.04 -17.12 5.20
CA GLU A 192 -16.39 -15.76 4.76
C GLU A 192 -15.57 -14.65 5.44
N GLU A 193 -15.24 -14.79 6.72
CA GLU A 193 -14.47 -13.80 7.47
C GLU A 193 -13.04 -13.68 6.93
N GLN A 194 -12.37 -14.81 6.73
CA GLN A 194 -11.03 -14.87 6.14
C GLN A 194 -11.02 -14.29 4.72
N CYS A 195 -12.08 -14.54 3.95
CA CYS A 195 -12.26 -13.92 2.64
C CYS A 195 -12.26 -12.39 2.71
N LYS A 196 -13.09 -11.83 3.60
CA LYS A 196 -13.29 -10.38 3.74
C LYS A 196 -12.09 -9.67 4.37
N GLN A 197 -11.39 -10.32 5.31
CA GLN A 197 -10.17 -9.77 5.93
C GLN A 197 -9.04 -9.54 4.93
N ASN A 198 -9.11 -10.18 3.75
CA ASN A 198 -8.13 -10.08 2.67
C ASN A 198 -8.64 -9.29 1.46
N ASP A 199 -9.61 -8.38 1.67
CA ASP A 199 -10.21 -7.53 0.63
C ASP A 199 -10.85 -8.31 -0.55
N CYS A 200 -11.30 -9.53 -0.32
CA CYS A 200 -12.03 -10.36 -1.29
C CYS A 200 -13.54 -10.35 -1.04
N VAL A 201 -14.31 -10.74 -2.07
CA VAL A 201 -15.76 -10.92 -1.98
C VAL A 201 -16.08 -12.41 -1.88
N TYR A 202 -16.83 -12.78 -0.84
CA TYR A 202 -17.32 -14.14 -0.65
C TYR A 202 -18.72 -14.29 -1.26
N GLU A 203 -18.85 -15.10 -2.30
CA GLU A 203 -20.11 -15.34 -3.01
C GLU A 203 -20.19 -16.81 -3.44
N ASN A 204 -21.31 -17.47 -3.20
CA ASN A 204 -21.52 -18.88 -3.56
C ASN A 204 -20.43 -19.84 -3.01
N LYS A 205 -19.95 -19.59 -1.79
CA LYS A 205 -18.85 -20.34 -1.13
C LYS A 205 -17.49 -20.24 -1.83
N VAL A 206 -17.29 -19.21 -2.64
CA VAL A 206 -16.05 -18.95 -3.37
C VAL A 206 -15.61 -17.53 -3.06
N CYS A 207 -14.31 -17.35 -2.86
CA CYS A 207 -13.68 -16.05 -2.78
C CYS A 207 -13.26 -15.59 -4.17
N ARG A 208 -13.68 -14.38 -4.51
CA ARG A 208 -13.30 -13.72 -5.76
C ARG A 208 -12.85 -12.30 -5.50
N TYR A 209 -12.15 -11.72 -6.46
CA TYR A 209 -11.84 -10.31 -6.40
C TYR A 209 -13.12 -9.46 -6.47
N PRO A 210 -13.11 -8.28 -5.82
CA PRO A 210 -14.17 -7.31 -5.98
C PRO A 210 -14.30 -6.84 -7.44
N LYS A 211 -15.53 -6.71 -7.92
CA LYS A 211 -15.89 -5.99 -9.16
C LYS A 211 -16.54 -4.66 -8.80
N CYS A 212 -16.63 -3.72 -9.76
CA CYS A 212 -17.24 -2.42 -9.47
C CYS A 212 -18.66 -2.56 -8.89
N SER A 213 -19.46 -3.52 -9.37
CA SER A 213 -20.82 -3.74 -8.87
C SER A 213 -20.93 -4.20 -7.40
N ASP A 214 -19.82 -4.58 -6.76
CA ASP A 214 -19.83 -4.92 -5.33
C ASP A 214 -19.69 -3.68 -4.42
N ASN A 215 -19.41 -2.51 -5.00
CA ASN A 215 -19.15 -1.29 -4.25
C ASN A 215 -20.40 -0.42 -4.08
N THR A 216 -20.44 0.30 -2.96
CA THR A 216 -21.47 1.31 -2.67
C THR A 216 -21.07 2.66 -3.23
N GLN A 217 -21.94 3.67 -3.12
CA GLN A 217 -21.62 5.04 -3.54
C GLN A 217 -20.33 5.59 -2.93
N THR A 218 -20.07 5.29 -1.65
CA THR A 218 -18.90 5.82 -0.93
C THR A 218 -17.62 5.06 -1.24
N THR A 219 -17.70 3.80 -1.68
CA THR A 219 -16.52 2.98 -2.01
C THR A 219 -16.28 2.84 -3.51
N CYS A 220 -17.22 3.28 -4.35
CA CYS A 220 -17.14 3.20 -5.80
C CYS A 220 -16.02 4.09 -6.35
N SER A 221 -14.82 3.52 -6.50
CA SER A 221 -13.62 4.24 -6.93
C SER A 221 -12.86 3.49 -8.02
N ALA A 222 -12.18 2.40 -7.66
CA ALA A 222 -11.52 1.49 -8.59
C ALA A 222 -11.34 0.12 -7.92
N VAL A 223 -11.40 -0.96 -8.70
CA VAL A 223 -11.19 -2.33 -8.23
C VAL A 223 -9.95 -2.92 -8.86
N ARG A 224 -9.16 -3.67 -8.07
CA ARG A 224 -7.90 -4.26 -8.54
C ARG A 224 -8.17 -5.37 -9.54
N ILE A 225 -7.39 -5.41 -10.61
CA ILE A 225 -7.37 -6.53 -11.55
C ILE A 225 -6.49 -7.65 -10.98
N THR A 226 -7.03 -8.86 -10.95
CA THR A 226 -6.36 -10.07 -10.46
C THR A 226 -4.96 -10.23 -11.03
N GLY A 227 -3.99 -10.51 -10.14
CA GLY A 227 -2.60 -10.78 -10.53
C GLY A 227 -1.81 -9.59 -11.08
N THR A 228 -2.34 -8.37 -11.07
CA THR A 228 -1.65 -7.18 -11.61
C THR A 228 -1.60 -6.01 -10.60
N SER A 229 -0.85 -4.95 -10.95
CA SER A 229 -0.90 -3.64 -10.29
C SER A 229 -2.02 -2.74 -10.82
N GLN A 230 -2.76 -3.21 -11.83
CA GLN A 230 -3.76 -2.43 -12.53
C GLN A 230 -5.12 -2.51 -11.85
N TYR A 231 -5.96 -1.51 -12.13
CA TYR A 231 -7.30 -1.37 -11.58
C TYR A 231 -8.28 -1.07 -12.69
N THR A 232 -9.49 -1.62 -12.60
CA THR A 232 -10.64 -1.13 -13.35
C THR A 232 -11.21 0.07 -12.63
N LEU A 233 -11.28 1.22 -13.31
CA LEU A 233 -11.93 2.41 -12.76
C LEU A 233 -13.44 2.16 -12.62
N CYS A 234 -14.02 2.58 -11.50
CA CYS A 234 -15.45 2.44 -11.23
C CYS A 234 -16.12 3.81 -11.11
N LEU A 235 -17.36 3.91 -11.59
CA LEU A 235 -18.21 5.08 -11.46
C LEU A 235 -19.58 4.72 -10.88
N PHE A 236 -20.08 5.58 -9.99
CA PHE A 236 -21.40 5.43 -9.42
C PHE A 236 -22.41 6.22 -10.25
N THR A 237 -23.28 5.51 -10.96
CA THR A 237 -24.27 6.09 -11.87
C THR A 237 -25.57 5.30 -11.76
N GLN A 238 -26.73 5.96 -11.79
CA GLN A 238 -28.03 5.28 -11.72
C GLN A 238 -28.13 4.34 -10.49
N ASP A 239 -27.72 4.84 -9.32
CA ASP A 239 -27.78 4.14 -8.02
C ASP A 239 -26.99 2.83 -7.92
N LYS A 240 -26.04 2.61 -8.83
CA LYS A 240 -25.13 1.46 -8.81
C LYS A 240 -23.70 1.84 -9.17
N CYS A 241 -22.75 1.12 -8.60
CA CYS A 241 -21.37 1.20 -9.02
C CYS A 241 -21.13 0.26 -10.21
N GLN A 242 -20.49 0.75 -11.27
CA GLN A 242 -20.21 -0.03 -12.47
C GLN A 242 -18.87 0.37 -13.08
N ASP A 243 -18.36 -0.48 -13.97
CA ASP A 243 -17.10 -0.22 -14.68
C ASP A 243 -17.23 1.09 -15.48
N ALA A 244 -16.25 1.96 -15.34
CA ALA A 244 -16.20 3.23 -16.06
C ALA A 244 -15.96 2.98 -17.55
N LYS A 245 -16.87 3.48 -18.38
CA LYS A 245 -16.72 3.46 -19.85
C LYS A 245 -16.03 4.71 -20.40
N ASP A 246 -16.12 5.80 -19.66
CA ASP A 246 -15.42 7.06 -19.91
C ASP A 246 -15.14 7.76 -18.57
N VAL A 247 -14.44 8.89 -18.61
CA VAL A 247 -14.12 9.73 -17.45
C VAL A 247 -14.92 11.04 -17.44
N SER A 248 -15.96 11.16 -18.26
CA SER A 248 -16.69 12.42 -18.48
C SER A 248 -17.46 12.91 -17.26
N THR A 249 -17.82 12.00 -16.35
CA THR A 249 -18.50 12.34 -15.09
C THR A 249 -17.55 12.74 -13.98
N LEU A 250 -16.23 12.61 -14.18
CA LEU A 250 -15.25 13.06 -13.19
C LEU A 250 -15.17 14.59 -13.22
N THR A 251 -14.96 15.17 -12.05
CA THR A 251 -14.81 16.62 -11.86
C THR A 251 -13.34 17.00 -11.76
N LYS A 252 -13.04 18.31 -11.79
CA LYS A 252 -11.69 18.84 -11.51
C LYS A 252 -11.06 18.21 -10.27
N ASP A 253 -11.81 18.15 -9.16
CA ASP A 253 -11.29 17.68 -7.87
C ASP A 253 -11.14 16.15 -7.78
N THR A 254 -11.83 15.41 -8.65
CA THR A 254 -11.88 13.94 -8.57
C THR A 254 -11.11 13.25 -9.69
N CYS A 255 -10.88 13.92 -10.82
CA CYS A 255 -10.20 13.37 -12.00
C CYS A 255 -8.84 12.76 -11.61
N PHE A 256 -7.95 13.57 -11.05
CA PHE A 256 -6.60 13.15 -10.72
C PHE A 256 -6.55 12.06 -9.63
N LEU A 257 -7.32 12.24 -8.55
CA LEU A 257 -7.32 11.32 -7.42
C LEU A 257 -7.99 9.97 -7.72
N ARG A 258 -9.18 9.97 -8.35
CA ARG A 258 -9.95 8.74 -8.60
C ARG A 258 -9.32 7.87 -9.66
N THR A 259 -8.65 8.47 -10.64
CA THR A 259 -7.91 7.74 -11.68
C THR A 259 -6.53 7.29 -11.23
N LYS A 260 -6.26 7.28 -9.92
CA LYS A 260 -4.95 6.93 -9.35
C LYS A 260 -3.81 7.71 -10.01
N ARG A 261 -4.05 8.98 -10.35
CA ARG A 261 -3.09 9.92 -10.95
C ARG A 261 -2.65 9.55 -12.36
N ASN A 262 -3.44 8.77 -13.09
CA ASN A 262 -3.17 8.44 -14.51
C ASN A 262 -3.81 9.46 -15.47
N TYR A 263 -4.73 10.30 -14.99
CA TYR A 263 -5.45 11.31 -15.76
C TYR A 263 -5.28 12.69 -15.10
N LYS A 264 -5.36 13.76 -15.90
CA LYS A 264 -5.27 15.17 -15.48
C LYS A 264 -6.53 15.95 -15.87
N TRP A 265 -6.82 17.03 -15.14
CA TRP A 265 -7.87 17.97 -15.55
C TRP A 265 -7.30 19.02 -16.51
N PHE A 266 -7.77 19.02 -17.76
CA PHE A 266 -7.31 19.93 -18.80
C PHE A 266 -8.48 20.36 -19.69
N ASN A 267 -8.56 21.65 -20.05
CA ASN A 267 -9.63 22.21 -20.88
C ASN A 267 -11.06 21.82 -20.42
N ASN A 268 -11.30 21.87 -19.11
CA ASN A 268 -12.59 21.53 -18.49
C ASN A 268 -13.04 20.07 -18.70
N GLN A 269 -12.08 19.16 -18.90
CA GLN A 269 -12.32 17.74 -19.06
C GLN A 269 -11.25 16.93 -18.32
N CYS A 270 -11.60 15.70 -17.94
CA CYS A 270 -10.64 14.72 -17.44
C CYS A 270 -10.04 13.99 -18.64
N VAL A 271 -8.72 14.06 -18.82
CA VAL A 271 -8.02 13.46 -19.96
C VAL A 271 -6.85 12.60 -19.47
N PRO A 272 -6.49 11.51 -20.17
CA PRO A 272 -5.32 10.73 -19.80
C PRO A 272 -4.07 11.62 -19.87
N CYS A 273 -3.09 11.32 -19.03
CA CYS A 273 -1.77 11.93 -19.18
C CYS A 273 -1.05 11.34 -20.39
N ASP A 274 -0.25 12.17 -21.04
CA ASP A 274 0.48 11.81 -22.26
C ASP A 274 1.62 10.85 -21.89
N ASN A 275 2.25 11.06 -20.73
CA ASN A 275 3.31 10.22 -20.20
C ASN A 275 3.00 9.78 -18.77
N LEU A 276 3.02 8.47 -18.58
CA LEU A 276 2.99 7.83 -17.29
C LEU A 276 4.40 7.41 -16.88
N ILE A 277 4.80 7.76 -15.66
CA ILE A 277 6.10 7.45 -15.08
C ILE A 277 5.95 6.58 -13.83
N ASP A 278 6.96 5.77 -13.54
CA ASP A 278 6.92 4.81 -12.44
C ASP A 278 6.93 5.52 -11.07
N SER A 279 6.00 5.10 -10.21
CA SER A 279 5.84 5.54 -8.82
C SER A 279 6.90 4.93 -7.88
N SER A 280 7.75 4.02 -8.39
CA SER A 280 8.78 3.30 -7.65
C SER A 280 9.93 4.16 -7.14
N PHE A 281 9.83 5.49 -7.26
CA PHE A 281 10.62 6.48 -6.49
C PHE A 281 10.37 6.45 -4.97
N ARG A 282 9.87 5.33 -4.44
CA ARG A 282 9.87 5.02 -3.00
C ARG A 282 11.29 4.69 -2.56
N PHE A 283 11.93 5.64 -1.86
CA PHE A 283 12.95 5.35 -0.83
C PHE A 283 13.95 4.22 -1.16
N GLN A 284 14.59 4.25 -2.34
CA GLN A 284 15.70 3.35 -2.64
C GLN A 284 17.00 3.70 -1.84
N PHE A 285 16.89 4.54 -0.81
CA PHE A 285 18.01 5.08 -0.04
C PHE A 285 18.35 4.33 1.26
N CYS A 286 17.57 3.35 1.75
CA CYS A 286 17.82 2.80 3.10
C CYS A 286 18.44 1.39 3.20
N PHE A 287 18.60 0.60 2.12
CA PHE A 287 19.17 -0.75 2.26
C PHE A 287 20.63 -0.89 1.79
N SER A 288 21.15 0.05 0.99
CA SER A 288 22.49 -0.09 0.40
C SER A 288 23.65 0.17 1.38
N VAL A 289 23.40 0.84 2.51
CA VAL A 289 24.46 1.22 3.48
C VAL A 289 24.73 0.13 4.52
N LEU A 290 23.79 -0.80 4.75
CA LEU A 290 23.98 -1.90 5.71
C LEU A 290 24.86 -3.05 5.19
N LEU A 291 25.13 -3.12 3.88
CA LEU A 291 25.94 -4.21 3.31
C LEU A 291 27.46 -3.96 3.37
N PHE A 292 27.92 -2.73 3.64
CA PHE A 292 29.36 -2.41 3.66
C PHE A 292 30.05 -2.52 5.03
N LEU A 293 29.32 -2.86 6.10
CA LEU A 293 29.90 -3.00 7.46
C LEU A 293 30.22 -4.44 7.89
N PHE A 294 30.02 -5.44 7.03
CA PHE A 294 30.34 -6.85 7.34
C PHE A 294 31.54 -7.44 6.58
N ILE A 295 32.35 -6.60 5.90
CA ILE A 295 33.61 -7.03 5.28
C ILE A 295 34.79 -6.33 5.98
N ALA A 296 34.91 -6.51 7.29
CA ALA A 296 36.12 -6.16 8.04
C ALA A 296 36.13 -6.76 9.46
N VAL A 297 35.98 -8.09 9.60
CA VAL A 297 36.55 -8.88 10.71
C VAL A 297 36.93 -10.25 10.17
#